data_AF-A0A8T0NJF0-F1
#
_entry.id   AF-A0A8T0NJF0-F1
#
_cell.length_a   1.000
_cell.length_b   1.000
_cell.length_c   1.000
_cell.angle_alpha   90.00
_cell.angle_beta   90.00
_cell.angle_gamma   90.00
#
_symmetry.space_group_name_H-M   'P 1'
#
loop_
_entity.id
_entity.type
_entity.pdbx_description
1 polymer ?
#
loop_
_entity_poly.entity_id
_entity_poly.type
_entity_poly.pdbx_seq_one_letter_code
_entity_poly.pdbx_strand_id
1 'polypeptide(L)'
;MRAQPLLYIKQPQVAVSERERERERERERERERVSHLHWSETLNNHMEIESAKCECCGLREDCTGEYIAGVKADFGGRWLCGLCSEAVREEVAAKKRGDLEGAVRDHMSFCAKFGKKGPAFRVADGMRQMLRRRSSDISAASSAAS
;
A
#
# COMPACT_ATOMS: atom_id res chain seq x y z
N MET A 1 -29.80 -84.00 -6.86
CA MET A 1 -29.41 -82.99 -5.85
C MET A 1 -28.24 -82.17 -6.37
N ARG A 2 -28.48 -80.97 -6.89
CA ARG A 2 -27.44 -79.96 -7.14
C ARG A 2 -28.05 -78.61 -6.77
N ALA A 3 -27.71 -78.11 -5.60
CA ALA A 3 -27.96 -76.72 -5.23
C ALA A 3 -26.82 -75.89 -5.82
N GLN A 4 -27.13 -74.95 -6.71
CA GLN A 4 -26.19 -73.90 -7.11
C GLN A 4 -26.26 -72.76 -6.09
N PRO A 5 -25.14 -72.16 -5.68
CA PRO A 5 -25.15 -71.03 -4.77
C PRO A 5 -25.56 -69.77 -5.55
N LEU A 6 -26.52 -69.03 -5.00
CA LEU A 6 -26.83 -67.68 -5.44
C LEU A 6 -25.58 -66.81 -5.22
N LEU A 7 -24.91 -66.47 -6.33
CA LEU A 7 -23.89 -65.42 -6.33
C LEU A 7 -24.60 -64.09 -6.05
N TYR A 8 -24.54 -63.68 -4.79
CA TYR A 8 -25.11 -62.45 -4.30
C TYR A 8 -24.28 -61.26 -4.81
N ILE A 9 -24.73 -60.63 -5.89
CA ILE A 9 -24.11 -59.46 -6.50
C ILE A 9 -24.37 -58.24 -5.59
N LYS A 10 -23.53 -58.03 -4.57
CA LYS A 10 -23.59 -56.89 -3.65
C LYS A 10 -22.57 -55.78 -3.95
N GLN A 11 -22.13 -55.64 -5.20
CA GLN A 11 -21.05 -54.71 -5.58
C GLN A 11 -21.41 -53.35 -6.23
N PRO A 12 -22.66 -53.01 -6.63
CA PRO A 12 -22.89 -51.73 -7.31
C PRO A 12 -22.87 -50.51 -6.37
N GLN A 13 -23.35 -50.63 -5.13
CA GLN A 13 -23.47 -49.46 -4.23
C GLN A 13 -22.14 -49.00 -3.62
N VAL A 14 -21.21 -49.91 -3.32
CA VAL A 14 -19.88 -49.57 -2.78
C VAL A 14 -19.08 -48.76 -3.80
N ALA A 15 -19.11 -49.16 -5.07
CA ALA A 15 -18.43 -48.48 -6.16
C ALA A 15 -19.00 -47.07 -6.46
N VAL A 16 -20.30 -46.84 -6.23
CA VAL A 16 -20.90 -45.49 -6.34
C VAL A 16 -20.38 -44.60 -5.20
N SER A 17 -20.31 -45.11 -3.97
CA SER A 17 -19.78 -44.37 -2.82
C SER A 17 -18.28 -44.04 -2.95
N GLU A 18 -17.50 -44.91 -3.59
CA GLU A 18 -16.08 -44.67 -3.87
C GLU A 18 -15.89 -43.57 -4.93
N ARG A 19 -16.70 -43.59 -5.99
CA ARG A 19 -16.71 -42.52 -7.01
C ARG A 19 -17.12 -41.18 -6.43
N GLU A 20 -18.08 -41.15 -5.50
CA GLU A 20 -18.48 -39.91 -4.82
C GLU A 20 -17.35 -39.36 -3.95
N ARG A 21 -16.67 -40.22 -3.18
CA ARG A 21 -15.48 -39.84 -2.39
C ARG A 21 -14.33 -39.36 -3.27
N GLU A 22 -14.12 -39.97 -4.44
CA GLU A 22 -13.08 -39.55 -5.38
C GLU A 22 -13.38 -38.16 -5.97
N ARG A 23 -14.63 -37.91 -6.35
CA ARG A 23 -15.10 -36.57 -6.79
C ARG A 23 -14.94 -35.52 -5.69
N GLU A 24 -15.17 -35.86 -4.43
CA GLU A 24 -14.98 -34.95 -3.31
C GLU A 24 -13.51 -34.58 -3.11
N ARG A 25 -12.60 -35.56 -3.19
CA ARG A 25 -11.15 -35.33 -3.16
C ARG A 25 -10.68 -34.47 -4.34
N GLU A 26 -11.24 -34.68 -5.52
CA GLU A 26 -10.92 -33.86 -6.71
C GLU A 26 -11.33 -32.40 -6.50
N ARG A 27 -12.55 -32.16 -5.98
CA ARG A 27 -13.02 -30.82 -5.61
C ARG A 27 -12.15 -30.17 -4.52
N GLU A 28 -11.66 -30.94 -3.56
CA GLU A 28 -10.76 -30.45 -2.52
C GLU A 28 -9.42 -30.01 -3.12
N ARG A 29 -8.79 -30.85 -3.96
CA ARG A 29 -7.57 -30.47 -4.70
C ARG A 29 -7.80 -29.26 -5.59
N GLU A 30 -8.97 -29.14 -6.21
CA GLU A 30 -9.31 -27.97 -7.02
C GLU A 30 -9.42 -26.72 -6.15
N ARG A 31 -10.08 -26.79 -4.99
CA ARG A 31 -10.12 -25.69 -4.01
C ARG A 31 -8.72 -25.28 -3.54
N GLU A 32 -7.86 -26.25 -3.21
CA GLU A 32 -6.47 -25.98 -2.82
C GLU A 32 -5.70 -25.30 -3.95
N ARG A 33 -5.85 -25.78 -5.19
CA ARG A 33 -5.21 -25.17 -6.37
C ARG A 33 -5.69 -23.74 -6.59
N VAL A 34 -7.00 -23.51 -6.53
CA VAL A 34 -7.60 -22.16 -6.67
C VAL A 34 -7.11 -21.25 -5.55
N SER A 35 -7.06 -21.73 -4.30
CA SER A 35 -6.54 -20.98 -3.17
C SER A 35 -5.07 -20.61 -3.35
N HIS A 36 -4.24 -21.53 -3.85
CA HIS A 36 -2.83 -21.27 -4.12
C HIS A 36 -2.63 -20.25 -5.24
N LEU A 37 -3.40 -20.36 -6.33
CA LEU A 37 -3.36 -19.39 -7.43
C LEU A 37 -3.75 -17.98 -6.94
N HIS A 38 -4.84 -17.87 -6.20
CA HIS A 38 -5.29 -16.61 -5.62
C HIS A 38 -4.24 -15.99 -4.68
N TRP A 39 -3.61 -16.82 -3.84
CA TRP A 39 -2.54 -16.37 -2.95
C TRP A 39 -1.31 -15.88 -3.72
N SER A 40 -0.91 -16.60 -4.77
CA SER A 40 0.20 -16.22 -5.64
C SER A 40 -0.07 -14.90 -6.37
N GLU A 41 -1.28 -14.71 -6.88
CA GLU A 41 -1.69 -13.46 -7.53
C GLU A 41 -1.70 -12.29 -6.54
N THR A 42 -2.19 -12.51 -5.32
CA THR A 42 -2.20 -11.49 -4.26
C THR A 42 -0.78 -11.07 -3.89
N LEU A 43 0.12 -12.04 -3.69
CA LEU A 43 1.53 -11.76 -3.39
C LEU A 43 2.24 -11.02 -4.54
N ASN A 44 1.93 -11.35 -5.79
CA ASN A 44 2.48 -10.63 -6.94
C ASN A 44 2.02 -9.17 -6.95
N ASN A 45 0.73 -8.89 -6.72
CA ASN A 45 0.24 -7.51 -6.64
C ASN A 45 0.88 -6.71 -5.49
N HIS A 46 1.16 -7.37 -4.36
CA HIS A 46 1.85 -6.73 -3.23
C HIS A 46 3.35 -6.45 -3.53
N MET A 47 3.98 -7.23 -4.40
CA MET A 47 5.41 -7.09 -4.73
C MET A 47 5.69 -6.34 -6.04
N GLU A 48 4.68 -6.07 -6.86
CA GLU A 48 4.83 -5.31 -8.09
C GLU A 48 5.28 -3.88 -7.78
N ILE A 49 6.48 -3.53 -8.25
CA ILE A 49 7.07 -2.21 -8.05
C ILE A 49 6.80 -1.34 -9.27
N GLU A 50 6.18 -0.19 -9.03
CA GLU A 50 5.89 0.82 -10.03
C GLU A 50 6.60 2.14 -9.72
N SER A 51 7.05 2.84 -10.75
CA SER A 51 7.64 4.17 -10.61
C SER A 51 6.58 5.26 -10.72
N ALA A 52 6.32 5.98 -9.62
CA ALA A 52 5.26 6.98 -9.54
C ALA A 52 5.82 8.39 -9.28
N LYS A 53 5.31 9.38 -10.02
CA LYS A 53 5.75 10.78 -9.93
C LYS A 53 4.83 11.59 -9.01
N CYS A 54 5.36 12.10 -7.92
CA CYS A 54 4.64 12.95 -6.96
C CYS A 54 4.07 14.20 -7.63
N GLU A 55 2.79 14.47 -7.39
CA GLU A 55 2.08 15.60 -8.01
C GLU A 55 2.45 16.95 -7.38
N CYS A 56 2.89 16.98 -6.12
CA CYS A 56 3.34 18.21 -5.47
C CYS A 56 4.71 18.68 -5.97
N CYS A 57 5.70 17.79 -5.95
CA CYS A 57 7.11 18.18 -6.14
C CYS A 57 7.80 17.53 -7.34
N GLY A 58 7.13 16.63 -8.05
CA GLY A 58 7.68 15.96 -9.22
C GLY A 58 8.75 14.90 -8.94
N LEU A 59 9.06 14.62 -7.67
CA LEU A 59 9.94 13.51 -7.28
C LEU A 59 9.34 12.17 -7.74
N ARG A 60 10.19 11.28 -8.26
CA ARG A 60 9.80 9.92 -8.63
C ARG A 60 10.27 8.96 -7.54
N GLU A 61 9.40 8.05 -7.14
CA GLU A 61 9.68 6.99 -6.17
C GLU A 61 9.21 5.66 -6.75
N ASP A 62 9.97 4.61 -6.49
CA ASP A 62 9.62 3.24 -6.85
C ASP A 62 8.93 2.60 -5.64
N CYS A 63 7.67 2.21 -5.80
CA CYS A 63 6.79 1.80 -4.71
C CYS A 63 5.93 0.61 -5.13
N THR A 64 5.42 -0.16 -4.15
CA THR A 64 4.47 -1.23 -4.46
C THR A 64 3.16 -0.64 -4.98
N GLY A 65 2.49 -1.33 -5.90
CA GLY A 65 1.18 -0.91 -6.42
C GLY A 65 0.15 -0.69 -5.31
N GLU A 66 0.16 -1.55 -4.28
CA GLU A 66 -0.70 -1.43 -3.10
C GLU A 66 -0.44 -0.14 -2.31
N TYR A 67 0.84 0.22 -2.08
CA TYR A 67 1.18 1.47 -1.39
C TYR A 67 0.75 2.69 -2.20
N ILE A 68 0.92 2.65 -3.53
CA ILE A 68 0.45 3.71 -4.44
C ILE A 68 -1.07 3.87 -4.35
N ALA A 69 -1.80 2.77 -4.38
CA ALA A 69 -3.25 2.78 -4.28
C ALA A 69 -3.72 3.35 -2.93
N GLY A 70 -3.07 2.96 -1.82
CA GLY A 70 -3.37 3.47 -0.49
C GLY A 70 -3.16 4.99 -0.38
N VAL A 71 -2.02 5.49 -0.85
CA VAL A 71 -1.76 6.95 -0.88
C VAL A 71 -2.76 7.67 -1.77
N LYS A 72 -3.09 7.15 -2.96
CA LYS A 72 -4.12 7.76 -3.81
C LYS A 72 -5.48 7.81 -3.12
N ALA A 73 -5.86 6.77 -2.38
CA ALA A 73 -7.10 6.76 -1.60
C ALA A 73 -7.10 7.84 -0.50
N ASP A 74 -5.95 8.03 0.17
CA ASP A 74 -5.78 9.02 1.23
C ASP A 74 -5.82 10.48 0.74
N PHE A 75 -5.41 10.76 -0.51
CA PHE A 75 -5.16 12.13 -1.00
C PHE A 75 -6.02 12.55 -2.21
N GLY A 76 -7.22 12.00 -2.36
CA GLY A 76 -8.17 12.41 -3.39
C GLY A 76 -7.79 11.92 -4.80
N GLY A 77 -7.25 10.70 -4.88
CA GLY A 77 -6.81 10.06 -6.12
C GLY A 77 -5.40 10.41 -6.56
N ARG A 78 -4.69 11.25 -5.81
CA ARG A 78 -3.39 11.78 -6.17
C ARG A 78 -2.25 11.04 -5.51
N TRP A 79 -1.16 10.85 -6.27
CA TRP A 79 0.05 10.26 -5.71
C TRP A 79 0.96 11.35 -5.11
N LEU A 80 1.31 11.16 -3.84
CA LEU A 80 2.26 11.98 -3.09
C LEU A 80 3.45 11.13 -2.66
N CYS A 81 4.66 11.66 -2.84
CA CYS A 81 5.84 11.01 -2.29
C CYS A 81 5.81 10.98 -0.76
N GLY A 82 6.55 10.07 -0.14
CA GLY A 82 6.52 9.88 1.32
C GLY A 82 6.69 11.18 2.12
N LEU A 83 7.58 12.08 1.67
CA LEU A 83 7.79 13.38 2.32
C LEU A 83 6.62 14.37 2.14
N CYS A 84 5.95 14.38 0.98
CA CYS A 84 4.80 15.25 0.75
C CYS A 84 3.55 14.73 1.47
N SER A 85 3.38 13.40 1.54
CA SER A 85 2.29 12.76 2.30
C SER A 85 2.33 13.16 3.77
N GLU A 86 3.50 13.06 4.40
CA GLU A 86 3.66 13.43 5.82
C GLU A 86 3.48 14.92 6.05
N ALA A 87 4.03 15.78 5.18
CA ALA A 87 3.86 17.22 5.29
C ALA A 87 2.38 17.64 5.17
N VAL A 88 1.64 17.06 4.22
CA VAL A 88 0.20 17.33 4.07
C VAL A 88 -0.58 16.84 5.30
N ARG A 89 -0.27 15.64 5.82
CA ARG A 89 -0.91 15.12 7.05
C ARG A 89 -0.69 16.05 8.25
N GLU A 90 0.52 16.59 8.40
CA GLU A 90 0.83 17.58 9.44
C GLU A 90 0.03 18.88 9.24
N GLU A 91 -0.06 19.40 8.00
CA GLU A 91 -0.86 20.59 7.69
C GLU A 91 -2.36 20.38 7.97
N VAL A 92 -2.89 19.19 7.68
CA VAL A 92 -4.28 18.80 7.99
C VAL A 92 -4.50 18.75 9.49
N ALA A 93 -3.58 18.13 10.25
CA ALA A 93 -3.67 18.04 11.70
C ALA A 93 -3.56 19.41 12.39
N ALA A 94 -2.76 20.33 11.84
CA ALA A 94 -2.62 21.69 12.35
C ALA A 94 -3.86 22.55 12.10
N LYS A 95 -4.64 22.26 11.05
CA LYS A 95 -5.86 23.02 10.70
C LYS A 95 -7.07 22.48 11.48
N LYS A 96 -7.74 23.35 12.25
CA LYS A 96 -8.95 23.03 13.06
C LYS A 96 -10.10 22.32 12.32
N ARG A 97 -10.13 22.36 10.98
CA ARG A 97 -11.19 21.78 10.15
C ARG A 97 -10.78 20.54 9.38
N GLY A 98 -9.53 20.07 9.48
CA GLY A 98 -9.07 18.88 8.78
C GLY A 98 -9.26 18.94 7.26
N ASP A 99 -9.15 20.13 6.66
CA ASP A 99 -9.35 20.33 5.22
C ASP A 99 -8.17 19.75 4.42
N LEU A 100 -8.30 18.49 4.03
CA LEU A 100 -7.33 17.74 3.24
C LEU A 100 -7.07 18.40 1.89
N GLU A 101 -8.12 18.74 1.15
CA GLU A 101 -7.99 19.32 -0.20
C GLU A 101 -7.30 20.68 -0.14
N GLY A 102 -7.66 21.51 0.85
CA GLY A 102 -6.98 22.78 1.10
C GLY A 102 -5.51 22.59 1.49
N ALA A 103 -5.18 21.63 2.36
CA ALA A 103 -3.80 21.32 2.71
C ALA A 103 -2.99 20.84 1.50
N VAL A 104 -3.52 19.91 0.70
CA VAL A 104 -2.85 19.47 -0.54
C VAL A 104 -2.59 20.64 -1.47
N ARG A 105 -3.58 21.52 -1.71
CA ARG A 105 -3.44 22.69 -2.58
C ARG A 105 -2.38 23.68 -2.08
N ASP A 106 -2.37 23.97 -0.78
CA ASP A 106 -1.39 24.86 -0.16
C ASP A 106 0.02 24.27 -0.29
N HIS A 107 0.16 22.97 -0.02
CA HIS A 107 1.42 22.25 -0.16
C HIS A 107 1.93 22.20 -1.61
N MET A 108 1.05 21.95 -2.59
CA MET A 108 1.40 22.01 -4.02
C MET A 108 1.92 23.41 -4.41
N SER A 109 1.26 24.46 -3.92
CA SER A 109 1.66 25.85 -4.16
C SER A 109 3.02 26.17 -3.53
N PHE A 110 3.30 25.60 -2.35
CA PHE A 110 4.62 25.67 -1.72
C PHE A 110 5.68 24.92 -2.55
N CYS A 111 5.42 23.67 -2.92
CA CYS A 111 6.35 22.85 -3.71
C CYS A 111 6.66 23.45 -5.08
N ALA A 112 5.69 24.08 -5.75
CA ALA A 112 5.89 24.74 -7.04
C ALA A 112 7.01 25.79 -7.02
N LYS A 113 7.24 26.45 -5.87
CA LYS A 113 8.34 27.43 -5.68
C LYS A 113 9.72 26.78 -5.70
N PHE A 114 9.80 25.49 -5.37
CA PHE A 114 11.04 24.72 -5.24
C PHE A 114 11.18 23.60 -6.27
N GLY A 115 10.11 23.27 -7.03
CA GLY A 115 10.05 22.12 -7.94
C GLY A 115 11.04 22.16 -9.10
N LYS A 116 11.67 23.31 -9.37
CA LYS A 116 12.78 23.42 -10.33
C LYS A 116 14.13 22.97 -9.75
N LYS A 117 14.21 22.77 -8.45
CA LYS A 117 15.45 22.46 -7.73
C LYS A 117 15.37 21.00 -7.29
N GLY A 118 16.42 20.23 -7.57
CA GLY A 118 16.44 18.79 -7.32
C GLY A 118 16.25 18.43 -5.84
N PRO A 119 15.95 17.16 -5.52
CA PRO A 119 15.70 16.69 -4.15
C PRO A 119 16.82 17.04 -3.17
N ALA A 120 18.08 16.94 -3.61
CA ALA A 120 19.24 17.32 -2.81
C ALA A 120 19.23 18.80 -2.39
N PHE A 121 18.77 19.70 -3.28
CA PHE A 121 18.63 21.11 -2.94
C PHE A 121 17.57 21.30 -1.85
N ARG A 122 16.43 20.59 -1.94
CA ARG A 122 15.34 20.72 -0.96
C ARG A 122 15.79 20.27 0.43
N VAL A 123 16.53 19.16 0.51
CA VAL A 123 17.11 18.66 1.75
C VAL A 123 18.11 19.68 2.31
N ALA A 124 19.04 20.18 1.47
CA ALA A 124 20.03 21.16 1.90
C ALA A 124 19.39 22.50 2.36
N ASP A 125 18.33 22.95 1.70
CA ASP A 125 17.59 24.14 2.10
C ASP A 125 16.84 23.94 3.42
N GLY A 126 16.18 22.78 3.59
CA GLY A 126 15.54 22.40 4.85
C GLY A 126 16.54 22.41 6.01
N MET A 127 17.70 21.78 5.82
CA MET A 127 18.79 21.79 6.81
C MET A 127 19.27 23.22 7.12
N ARG A 128 19.47 24.04 6.10
CA ARG A 128 19.84 25.45 6.26
C ARG A 128 18.82 26.23 7.08
N GLN A 129 17.52 26.03 6.84
CA GLN A 129 16.46 26.72 7.60
C GLN A 129 16.42 26.26 9.06
N MET A 130 16.58 24.97 9.33
CA MET A 130 16.66 24.44 10.69
C MET A 130 17.83 25.05 11.47
N LEU A 131 19.01 25.15 10.85
CA LEU A 131 20.19 25.77 11.46
C LEU A 131 19.97 27.27 11.73
N ARG A 132 19.34 28.00 10.81
CA ARG A 132 19.03 29.43 11.00
C ARG A 132 18.04 29.67 12.14
N ARG A 133 17.00 28.84 12.27
CA ARG A 133 16.01 28.95 13.35
C ARG A 133 16.68 28.76 14.72
N ARG A 134 17.45 27.68 14.88
CA ARG A 134 18.24 27.41 16.10
C ARG A 134 19.17 28.55 16.49
N SER A 135 19.87 29.15 15.53
CA SER A 135 20.72 30.31 15.80
C SER A 135 19.93 31.51 16.29
N SER A 136 18.71 31.71 15.79
CA SER A 136 17.85 32.82 16.21
C SER A 136 17.32 32.61 17.63
N ASP A 137 16.94 31.38 17.96
CA ASP A 137 16.47 31.01 19.29
C ASP A 137 17.58 31.14 20.34
N ILE A 138 18.82 30.79 19.98
CA ILE A 138 19.98 30.94 20.86
C ILE A 138 20.32 32.42 21.09
N SER A 139 20.27 33.24 20.04
CA SER A 139 20.49 34.68 20.17
C SER A 139 19.40 35.34 21.01
N ALA A 140 18.13 34.96 20.82
CA ALA A 140 17.02 35.47 21.62
C ALA A 140 17.13 35.05 23.11
N ALA A 141 17.52 33.81 23.39
CA ALA A 141 17.76 33.34 24.75
C ALA A 141 18.94 34.05 25.42
N SER A 142 20.04 34.28 24.70
CA SER A 142 21.19 35.04 25.21
C SER A 142 20.85 36.51 25.48
N SER A 143 20.01 37.13 24.65
CA SER A 143 19.53 38.50 24.86
C SER A 143 18.50 38.63 25.99
N ALA A 144 17.75 37.57 26.30
CA ALA A 144 16.80 37.54 27.42
C ALA A 144 17.45 37.17 28.77
N ALA A 145 18.65 36.56 28.73
CA ALA A 145 19.44 36.20 29.90
C ALA A 145 20.50 37.26 30.29
N SER A 146 20.58 38.37 29.53
CA SER A 146 21.42 39.54 29.81
C SER A 146 20.53 40.69 30.32
#